data_AF-A0A8S3IMB0-F1
#
_entry.id   AF-A0A8S3IMB0-F1
#
_cell.length_a   1.000
_cell.length_b   1.000
_cell.length_c   1.000
_cell.angle_alpha   90.00
_cell.angle_beta   90.00
_cell.angle_gamma   90.00
#
_symmetry.space_group_name_H-M   'P 1'
#
loop_
_entity.id
_entity.type
_entity.pdbx_description
1 polymer ?
#
loop_
_entity_poly.entity_id
_entity_poly.type
_entity_poly.pdbx_seq_one_letter_code
_entity_poly.pdbx_strand_id
1 'polypeptide(L)'
;MEACTITYTNWMNSKWRSEQVGAMEYYNWEMPNVLIIYNLNSSCHQGSVPVIAVNATLPEYFQAMIKFAAKYHLRLVIKITGSDILARSTAPRSFLLWLHYMENMTLISQYSSCGSANVTNVVRLGAGVQWGGTGGFLQGGSHSLLSSWKGLGVDQVLQYDVVTVDGQRKIVSQCQNSDLFYALSGGVGGTYDVVVSVVLR
;
A
#
# COMPACT_ATOMS: atom_id res chain seq x y z
N MET A 1 12.35 20.41 -22.08
CA MET A 1 10.95 20.71 -22.45
C MET A 1 10.10 19.44 -22.53
N GLU A 2 10.59 18.35 -23.12
CA GLU A 2 9.83 17.09 -23.28
C GLU A 2 9.25 16.50 -21.97
N ALA A 3 10.05 16.38 -20.91
CA ALA A 3 9.57 15.86 -19.62
C ALA A 3 8.44 16.69 -19.00
N CYS A 4 8.45 18.01 -19.20
CA CYS A 4 7.38 18.91 -18.74
C CYS A 4 6.09 18.65 -19.53
N THR A 5 6.19 18.48 -20.86
CA THR A 5 5.05 18.14 -21.71
C THR A 5 4.46 16.79 -21.31
N ILE A 6 5.29 15.76 -21.13
CA ILE A 6 4.83 14.43 -20.69
C ILE A 6 4.08 14.51 -19.36
N THR A 7 4.65 15.22 -18.38
CA THR A 7 4.05 15.41 -17.06
C THR A 7 2.71 16.14 -17.17
N TYR A 8 2.64 17.19 -17.99
CA TYR A 8 1.41 17.96 -18.21
C TYR A 8 0.32 17.11 -18.87
N THR A 9 0.66 16.37 -19.93
CA THR A 9 -0.30 15.51 -20.65
C THR A 9 -0.81 14.36 -19.79
N ASN A 10 0.03 13.80 -18.92
CA ASN A 10 -0.33 12.68 -18.04
C ASN A 10 -0.74 13.09 -16.63
N TRP A 11 -0.88 14.39 -16.35
CA TRP A 11 -1.10 14.88 -14.99
C TRP A 11 -2.31 14.24 -14.30
N MET A 12 -3.38 13.96 -15.06
CA MET A 12 -4.62 13.35 -14.58
C MET A 12 -4.68 11.83 -14.80
N ASN A 13 -3.59 11.20 -15.26
CA ASN A 13 -3.57 9.76 -15.55
C ASN A 13 -3.15 8.97 -14.30
N SER A 14 -4.11 8.27 -13.68
CA SER A 14 -3.89 7.51 -12.44
C SER A 14 -2.77 6.48 -12.53
N LYS A 15 -2.65 5.78 -13.67
CA LYS A 15 -1.59 4.80 -13.89
C LYS A 15 -0.22 5.46 -13.92
N TRP A 16 -0.08 6.52 -14.72
CA TRP A 16 1.17 7.27 -14.80
C TRP A 16 1.57 7.85 -13.44
N ARG A 17 0.59 8.36 -12.67
CA ARG A 17 0.83 8.89 -11.32
C ARG A 17 1.23 7.81 -10.33
N SER A 18 0.61 6.62 -10.36
CA SER A 18 0.96 5.54 -9.43
C SER A 18 2.40 5.04 -9.65
N GLU A 19 2.91 5.16 -10.88
CA GLU A 19 4.30 4.87 -11.25
C GLU A 19 5.29 5.97 -10.80
N GLN A 20 4.82 7.17 -10.43
CA GLN A 20 5.69 8.22 -9.89
C GLN A 20 5.85 8.07 -8.37
N VAL A 21 7.10 8.00 -7.90
CA VAL A 21 7.41 7.83 -6.48
C VAL A 21 6.85 8.94 -5.59
N GLY A 22 6.89 10.20 -6.06
CA GLY A 22 6.45 11.36 -5.30
C GLY A 22 4.99 11.75 -5.50
N ALA A 23 4.29 11.14 -6.47
CA ALA A 23 2.92 11.51 -6.77
C ALA A 23 1.92 10.77 -5.87
N MET A 24 0.82 11.46 -5.60
CA MET A 24 -0.43 10.99 -5.05
C MET A 24 -1.48 11.09 -6.15
N GLU A 25 -2.49 10.22 -6.11
CA GLU A 25 -3.65 10.33 -7.02
C GLU A 25 -4.34 11.68 -6.85
N TYR A 26 -4.51 12.06 -5.59
CA TYR A 26 -5.07 13.34 -5.17
C TYR A 26 -3.93 14.35 -4.96
N TYR A 27 -3.62 15.07 -6.03
CA TYR A 27 -2.48 16.01 -6.11
C TYR A 27 -2.52 17.13 -5.05
N ASN A 28 -3.68 17.45 -4.47
CA ASN A 28 -3.80 18.40 -3.36
C ASN A 28 -3.02 17.96 -2.12
N TRP A 29 -2.70 16.67 -2.00
CA TRP A 29 -1.88 16.11 -0.93
C TRP A 29 -0.37 16.20 -1.19
N GLU A 30 0.06 16.67 -2.36
CA GLU A 30 1.48 16.86 -2.66
C GLU A 30 1.94 18.24 -2.20
N MET A 31 1.22 19.28 -2.63
CA MET A 31 1.53 20.68 -2.35
C MET A 31 0.23 21.48 -2.21
N PRO A 32 -0.11 22.00 -1.02
CA PRO A 32 -1.40 22.66 -0.81
C PRO A 32 -1.61 23.95 -1.63
N ASN A 33 -0.59 24.49 -2.31
CA ASN A 33 -0.67 25.79 -3.01
C ASN A 33 0.09 25.89 -4.35
N VAL A 34 0.63 24.78 -4.89
CA VAL A 34 1.40 24.82 -6.15
C VAL A 34 0.91 23.71 -7.06
N LEU A 35 0.20 24.13 -8.10
CA LEU A 35 -0.19 23.27 -9.20
C LEU A 35 0.66 23.67 -10.39
N ILE A 36 1.62 22.81 -10.74
CA ILE A 36 2.56 22.99 -11.85
C ILE A 36 1.79 23.22 -13.18
N ILE A 37 0.56 22.73 -13.26
CA ILE A 37 -0.37 22.94 -14.38
C ILE A 37 -0.84 24.40 -14.57
N TYR A 38 -0.78 25.26 -13.55
CA TYR A 38 -1.28 26.64 -13.65
C TYR A 38 -0.19 27.71 -13.69
N ASN A 39 1.00 27.45 -13.14
CA ASN A 39 2.08 28.44 -13.13
C ASN A 39 3.47 27.81 -13.15
N LEU A 40 4.08 27.76 -14.34
CA LEU A 40 5.44 27.24 -14.55
C LEU A 40 6.54 28.10 -13.91
N ASN A 41 6.24 29.35 -13.54
CA ASN A 41 7.17 30.26 -12.87
C ASN A 41 7.08 30.19 -11.33
N SER A 42 6.26 29.28 -10.79
CA SER A 42 6.17 29.08 -9.35
C SER A 42 7.36 28.28 -8.81
N SER A 43 7.74 28.54 -7.56
CA SER A 43 8.78 27.77 -6.88
C SER A 43 8.24 26.40 -6.48
N CYS A 44 8.92 25.34 -6.93
CA CYS A 44 8.61 23.97 -6.53
C CYS A 44 9.23 23.67 -5.17
N HIS A 45 8.40 23.33 -4.18
CA HIS A 45 8.82 22.96 -2.84
C HIS A 45 8.45 21.51 -2.56
N GLN A 46 9.16 20.84 -1.65
CA GLN A 46 8.88 19.44 -1.32
C GLN A 46 7.42 19.19 -0.88
N GLY A 47 6.80 20.17 -0.20
CA GLY A 47 5.45 20.04 0.34
C GLY A 47 5.32 18.86 1.30
N SER A 48 4.29 18.05 1.07
CA SER A 48 4.02 16.83 1.83
C SER A 48 4.67 15.60 1.23
N VAL A 49 5.32 15.69 0.06
CA VAL A 49 5.98 14.55 -0.58
C VAL A 49 7.16 14.10 0.30
N PRO A 50 7.30 12.80 0.62
CA PRO A 50 8.44 12.28 1.38
C PRO A 50 9.79 12.63 0.73
N VAL A 51 10.79 12.95 1.55
CA VAL A 51 12.09 13.47 1.06
C VAL A 51 12.95 12.36 0.46
N ILE A 52 12.84 11.16 1.02
CA ILE A 52 13.57 9.97 0.60
C ILE A 52 12.58 8.84 0.45
N ALA A 53 12.72 8.05 -0.60
CA ALA A 53 11.90 6.88 -0.85
C ALA A 53 12.77 5.65 -1.09
N VAL A 54 12.34 4.52 -0.54
CA VAL A 54 12.91 3.20 -0.82
C VAL A 54 11.92 2.46 -1.69
N ASN A 55 12.37 2.07 -2.88
CA ASN A 55 11.65 1.13 -3.72
C ASN A 55 11.80 -0.27 -3.13
N ALA A 56 10.77 -0.76 -2.45
CA ALA A 56 10.79 -2.03 -1.74
C ALA A 56 10.14 -3.13 -2.59
N THR A 57 10.95 -4.09 -3.03
CA THR A 57 10.49 -5.28 -3.77
C THR A 57 10.57 -6.58 -2.97
N LEU A 58 11.24 -6.54 -1.81
CA LEU A 58 11.52 -7.69 -0.97
C LEU A 58 11.27 -7.37 0.52
N PRO A 59 10.81 -8.36 1.33
CA PRO A 59 10.53 -8.20 2.77
C PRO A 59 11.69 -7.62 3.58
N GLU A 60 12.94 -7.87 3.18
CA GLU A 60 14.13 -7.42 3.90
C GLU A 60 14.26 -5.89 3.89
N TYR A 61 13.79 -5.22 2.84
CA TYR A 61 13.76 -3.76 2.78
C TYR A 61 12.82 -3.16 3.83
N PHE A 62 11.72 -3.83 4.14
CA PHE A 62 10.77 -3.43 5.18
C PHE A 62 11.44 -3.48 6.53
N GLN A 63 12.09 -4.61 6.84
CA GLN A 63 12.77 -4.82 8.11
C GLN A 63 13.91 -3.80 8.29
N ALA A 64 14.70 -3.57 7.24
CA ALA A 64 15.78 -2.59 7.27
C ALA A 64 15.24 -1.16 7.45
N MET A 65 14.17 -0.80 6.74
CA MET A 65 13.61 0.54 6.80
C MET A 65 12.91 0.84 8.13
N ILE A 66 12.20 -0.12 8.70
CA ILE A 66 11.60 -0.01 10.03
C ILE A 66 12.69 0.19 11.09
N LYS A 67 13.75 -0.63 11.06
CA LYS A 67 14.90 -0.50 11.97
C LYS A 67 15.62 0.84 11.81
N PHE A 68 15.81 1.30 10.57
CA PHE A 68 16.42 2.59 10.28
C PHE A 68 15.57 3.75 10.80
N ALA A 69 14.26 3.74 10.53
CA ALA A 69 13.34 4.76 10.99
C ALA A 69 13.28 4.82 12.52
N ALA A 70 13.23 3.66 13.19
CA ALA A 70 13.26 3.56 14.64
C ALA A 70 14.58 4.09 15.23
N LYS A 71 15.73 3.72 14.65
CA LYS A 71 17.06 4.14 15.12
C LYS A 71 17.27 5.65 15.04
N TYR A 72 16.74 6.30 14.00
CA TYR A 72 16.96 7.72 13.73
C TYR A 72 15.73 8.60 14.01
N HIS A 73 14.70 8.04 14.66
CA HIS A 73 13.45 8.74 14.98
C HIS A 73 12.80 9.42 13.76
N LEU A 74 12.78 8.72 12.63
CA LEU A 74 12.26 9.24 11.37
C LEU A 74 10.81 8.85 11.19
N ARG A 75 10.02 9.78 10.65
CA ARG A 75 8.63 9.50 10.27
C ARG A 75 8.63 8.60 9.04
N LEU A 76 8.17 7.36 9.21
CA LEU A 76 7.95 6.41 8.12
C LEU A 76 6.55 6.60 7.54
N VAL A 77 6.45 6.56 6.22
CA VAL A 77 5.21 6.60 5.45
C VAL A 77 5.22 5.43 4.47
N ILE A 78 4.05 4.84 4.23
CA ILE A 78 3.90 3.67 3.38
C ILE A 78 3.01 4.06 2.19
N LYS A 79 3.46 3.79 0.97
CA LYS A 79 2.69 4.06 -0.26
C LYS A 79 2.71 2.88 -1.21
N ILE A 80 1.55 2.61 -1.81
CA ILE A 80 1.42 1.72 -2.96
C ILE A 80 1.14 2.60 -4.19
N THR A 81 -0.12 2.98 -4.42
CA THR A 81 -0.54 3.80 -5.57
C THR A 81 -0.61 5.29 -5.29
N GLY A 82 -0.79 5.70 -4.04
CA GLY A 82 -1.05 7.10 -3.68
C GLY A 82 -2.53 7.51 -3.74
N SER A 83 -3.46 6.56 -3.84
CA SER A 83 -4.92 6.80 -3.90
C SER A 83 -5.59 7.05 -2.53
N ASP A 84 -4.84 7.47 -1.52
CA ASP A 84 -5.40 7.71 -0.19
C ASP A 84 -6.08 9.09 -0.12
N ILE A 85 -7.40 9.09 -0.01
CA ILE A 85 -8.21 10.33 0.07
C ILE A 85 -7.95 11.14 1.35
N LEU A 86 -7.32 10.56 2.37
CA LEU A 86 -7.04 11.20 3.66
C LEU A 86 -5.55 11.55 3.82
N ALA A 87 -4.77 11.49 2.74
CA ALA A 87 -3.33 11.79 2.73
C ALA A 87 -2.45 10.89 3.62
N ARG A 88 -2.89 9.69 4.00
CA ARG A 88 -2.14 8.84 4.95
C ARG A 88 -0.89 8.20 4.37
N SER A 89 -0.79 8.16 3.04
CA SER A 89 0.36 7.64 2.29
C SER A 89 1.38 8.73 1.92
N THR A 90 1.30 9.92 2.52
CA THR A 90 2.22 11.03 2.32
C THR A 90 2.40 11.85 3.60
N ALA A 91 3.56 12.49 3.76
CA ALA A 91 3.78 13.41 4.87
C ALA A 91 5.04 14.29 4.69
N PRO A 92 5.01 15.55 5.14
CA PRO A 92 6.20 16.40 5.12
C PRO A 92 7.30 15.82 5.99
N ARG A 93 8.55 15.96 5.55
CA ARG A 93 9.77 15.56 6.28
C ARG A 93 9.75 14.08 6.71
N SER A 94 9.25 13.22 5.83
CA SER A 94 9.13 11.78 6.07
C SER A 94 9.96 10.96 5.07
N PHE A 95 10.08 9.67 5.38
CA PHE A 95 10.71 8.65 4.56
C PHE A 95 9.64 7.70 4.04
N LEU A 96 9.68 7.43 2.74
CA LEU A 96 8.68 6.61 2.06
C LEU A 96 9.17 5.19 1.83
N LEU A 97 8.38 4.24 2.32
CA LEU A 97 8.45 2.84 1.91
C LEU A 97 7.44 2.64 0.78
N TRP A 98 7.96 2.44 -0.44
CA TRP A 98 7.15 2.35 -1.65
C TRP A 98 7.05 0.90 -2.12
N LEU A 99 5.85 0.31 -2.05
CA LEU A 99 5.61 -1.12 -2.35
C LEU A 99 5.09 -1.38 -3.77
N HIS A 100 5.04 -0.36 -4.63
CA HIS A 100 4.33 -0.44 -5.93
C HIS A 100 4.75 -1.65 -6.77
N TYR A 101 6.04 -1.99 -6.81
CA TYR A 101 6.54 -3.10 -7.63
C TYR A 101 6.42 -4.48 -6.99
N MET A 102 5.76 -4.63 -5.84
CA MET A 102 5.44 -5.93 -5.24
C MET A 102 4.20 -6.56 -5.89
N GLU A 103 4.26 -6.79 -7.20
CA GLU A 103 3.11 -7.18 -8.03
C GLU A 103 2.98 -8.70 -8.25
N ASN A 104 3.71 -9.51 -7.48
CA ASN A 104 3.67 -10.97 -7.65
C ASN A 104 2.26 -11.51 -7.33
N MET A 105 1.74 -12.34 -8.23
CA MET A 105 0.45 -13.02 -8.10
C MET A 105 0.64 -14.51 -8.30
N THR A 106 0.26 -15.33 -7.32
CA THR A 106 0.36 -16.79 -7.41
C THR A 106 -0.96 -17.45 -7.10
N LEU A 107 -1.39 -18.36 -7.97
CA LEU A 107 -2.55 -19.22 -7.72
C LEU A 107 -2.14 -20.39 -6.83
N ILE A 108 -2.93 -20.64 -5.79
CA ILE A 108 -2.75 -21.76 -4.87
C ILE A 108 -3.94 -22.68 -5.06
N SER A 109 -3.69 -23.88 -5.60
CA SER A 109 -4.74 -24.84 -5.97
C SER A 109 -5.48 -25.41 -4.75
N GLN A 110 -4.77 -25.62 -3.65
CA GLN A 110 -5.31 -26.09 -2.39
C GLN A 110 -4.68 -25.33 -1.24
N TYR A 111 -5.51 -24.70 -0.43
CA TYR A 111 -5.10 -23.95 0.75
C TYR A 111 -5.89 -24.45 1.96
N SER A 112 -5.16 -24.85 2.99
CA SER A 112 -5.70 -25.21 4.29
C SER A 112 -5.13 -24.28 5.35
N SER A 113 -6.03 -23.74 6.17
CA SER A 113 -5.67 -22.89 7.30
C SER A 113 -6.71 -23.06 8.39
N CYS A 114 -6.26 -22.93 9.64
CA CYS A 114 -7.12 -22.95 10.82
C CYS A 114 -7.98 -24.21 10.98
N GLY A 115 -7.48 -25.37 10.56
CA GLY A 115 -8.21 -26.64 10.65
C GLY A 115 -9.46 -26.72 9.75
N SER A 116 -9.66 -25.73 8.87
CA SER A 116 -10.79 -25.69 7.94
C SER A 116 -10.58 -26.65 6.77
N ALA A 117 -11.68 -27.09 6.15
CA ALA A 117 -11.64 -27.84 4.90
C ALA A 117 -10.83 -27.10 3.82
N ASN A 118 -10.14 -27.85 2.95
CA ASN A 118 -9.32 -27.29 1.87
C ASN A 118 -10.15 -26.32 1.02
N VAL A 119 -9.74 -25.06 1.01
CA VAL A 119 -10.23 -24.06 0.06
C VAL A 119 -9.44 -24.23 -1.22
N THR A 120 -10.13 -24.31 -2.35
CA THR A 120 -9.49 -24.45 -3.65
C THR A 120 -9.41 -23.12 -4.36
N ASN A 121 -8.41 -22.97 -5.24
CA ASN A 121 -8.25 -21.83 -6.14
C ASN A 121 -8.15 -20.46 -5.43
N VAL A 122 -7.37 -20.40 -4.34
CA VAL A 122 -7.11 -19.12 -3.66
C VAL A 122 -5.96 -18.40 -4.36
N VAL A 123 -5.95 -17.07 -4.29
CA VAL A 123 -4.88 -16.26 -4.90
C VAL A 123 -4.05 -15.58 -3.82
N ARG A 124 -2.73 -15.65 -3.95
CA ARG A 124 -1.82 -14.82 -3.17
C ARG A 124 -1.40 -13.61 -4.01
N LEU A 125 -1.58 -12.43 -3.44
CA LEU A 125 -1.26 -11.16 -4.07
C LEU A 125 -0.18 -10.43 -3.25
N GLY A 126 0.86 -9.96 -3.92
CA GLY A 126 1.81 -9.02 -3.32
C GLY A 126 1.17 -7.66 -3.05
N ALA A 127 1.72 -6.93 -2.08
CA ALA A 127 1.18 -5.65 -1.63
C ALA A 127 1.14 -4.54 -2.69
N GLY A 128 1.89 -4.70 -3.78
CA GLY A 128 1.93 -3.79 -4.92
C GLY A 128 0.82 -4.03 -5.94
N VAL A 129 0.12 -5.16 -5.88
CA VAL A 129 -0.93 -5.52 -6.86
C VAL A 129 -2.09 -4.53 -6.75
N GLN A 130 -2.20 -3.65 -7.76
CA GLN A 130 -3.13 -2.52 -7.79
C GLN A 130 -4.58 -2.97 -8.05
N TRP A 131 -4.77 -3.97 -8.93
CA TRP A 131 -6.10 -4.42 -9.38
C TRP A 131 -6.78 -5.41 -8.42
N GLY A 132 -5.98 -6.13 -7.62
CA GLY A 132 -6.45 -7.20 -6.74
C GLY A 132 -6.89 -6.72 -5.36
N GLY A 133 -7.09 -5.41 -5.18
CA GLY A 133 -7.55 -4.82 -3.94
C GLY A 133 -6.65 -5.18 -2.77
N THR A 134 -5.35 -4.84 -2.84
CA THR A 134 -4.43 -4.94 -1.71
C THR A 134 -4.29 -3.59 -0.99
N GLY A 135 -3.46 -3.50 0.05
CA GLY A 135 -3.19 -2.23 0.72
C GLY A 135 -4.39 -1.64 1.48
N GLY A 136 -4.53 -0.32 1.43
CA GLY A 136 -5.53 0.41 2.21
C GLY A 136 -6.98 0.16 1.80
N PHE A 137 -7.23 -0.21 0.54
CA PHE A 137 -8.57 -0.58 0.07
C PHE A 137 -9.05 -1.85 0.78
N LEU A 138 -8.23 -2.91 0.74
CA LEU A 138 -8.52 -4.18 1.44
C LEU A 138 -8.68 -4.02 2.93
N GLN A 139 -7.67 -3.40 3.54
CA GLN A 139 -7.62 -3.26 5.00
C GLN A 139 -8.70 -2.31 5.52
N GLY A 140 -9.31 -1.49 4.64
CA GLY A 140 -10.45 -0.62 4.96
C GLY A 140 -11.81 -1.23 4.62
N GLY A 141 -11.86 -2.46 4.10
CA GLY A 141 -13.10 -3.18 3.77
C GLY A 141 -13.18 -3.66 2.33
N SER A 142 -12.87 -2.80 1.35
CA SER A 142 -13.08 -3.03 -0.10
C SER A 142 -14.54 -3.32 -0.49
N HIS A 143 -15.23 -2.34 -1.05
CA HIS A 143 -16.55 -2.53 -1.65
C HIS A 143 -16.43 -2.93 -3.13
N SER A 144 -17.36 -3.74 -3.64
CA SER A 144 -17.43 -4.12 -5.05
C SER A 144 -18.87 -4.38 -5.47
N LEU A 145 -19.10 -4.53 -6.78
CA LEU A 145 -20.41 -4.97 -7.32
C LEU A 145 -20.83 -6.34 -6.78
N LEU A 146 -19.86 -7.17 -6.37
CA LEU A 146 -20.11 -8.49 -5.81
C LEU A 146 -20.35 -8.45 -4.30
N SER A 147 -20.22 -7.29 -3.64
CA SER A 147 -20.27 -7.23 -2.18
C SER A 147 -21.60 -7.71 -1.59
N SER A 148 -22.72 -7.46 -2.27
CA SER A 148 -24.03 -7.98 -1.83
C SER A 148 -24.14 -9.50 -1.87
N TRP A 149 -23.32 -10.18 -2.70
CA TRP A 149 -23.36 -11.63 -2.86
C TRP A 149 -22.20 -12.35 -2.14
N LYS A 150 -21.01 -11.76 -2.18
CA LYS A 150 -19.77 -12.39 -1.69
C LYS A 150 -19.27 -11.80 -0.37
N GLY A 151 -19.82 -10.68 0.09
CA GLY A 151 -19.25 -9.90 1.18
C GLY A 151 -18.22 -8.89 0.68
N LEU A 152 -17.70 -8.08 1.60
CA LEU A 152 -16.64 -7.13 1.30
C LEU A 152 -15.35 -7.86 0.89
N GLY A 153 -14.43 -7.17 0.22
CA GLY A 153 -13.15 -7.76 -0.19
C GLY A 153 -12.33 -8.24 1.02
N VAL A 154 -12.45 -7.54 2.16
CA VAL A 154 -11.83 -7.95 3.41
C VAL A 154 -12.38 -9.27 3.97
N ASP A 155 -13.65 -9.58 3.70
CA ASP A 155 -14.27 -10.86 4.10
C ASP A 155 -13.71 -12.04 3.30
N GLN A 156 -13.01 -11.77 2.19
CA GLN A 156 -12.35 -12.81 1.38
C GLN A 156 -10.94 -13.13 1.87
N VAL A 157 -10.41 -12.41 2.87
CA VAL A 157 -9.03 -12.59 3.31
C VAL A 157 -8.90 -13.83 4.19
N LEU A 158 -7.98 -14.70 3.81
CA LEU A 158 -7.65 -15.91 4.57
C LEU A 158 -6.41 -15.73 5.44
N GLN A 159 -5.45 -14.94 4.98
CA GLN A 159 -4.15 -14.77 5.62
C GLN A 159 -3.45 -13.51 5.12
N TYR A 160 -2.77 -12.81 6.02
CA TYR A 160 -1.75 -11.83 5.65
C TYR A 160 -0.35 -12.33 5.98
N ASP A 161 0.61 -11.84 5.21
CA ASP A 161 2.03 -11.91 5.49
C ASP A 161 2.49 -10.49 5.73
N VAL A 162 2.98 -10.22 6.93
CA VAL A 162 3.26 -8.87 7.42
C VAL A 162 4.68 -8.80 7.97
N VAL A 163 5.25 -7.60 7.92
CA VAL A 163 6.43 -7.24 8.70
C VAL A 163 5.98 -6.31 9.82
N THR A 164 6.20 -6.77 11.05
CA THR A 164 5.78 -6.05 12.24
C THR A 164 6.69 -4.89 12.58
N VAL A 165 6.25 -3.98 13.46
CA VAL A 165 7.03 -2.80 13.89
C VAL A 165 8.37 -3.12 14.57
N ASP A 166 8.54 -4.33 15.11
CA ASP A 166 9.80 -4.88 15.62
C ASP A 166 10.71 -5.44 14.50
N GLY A 167 10.26 -5.36 13.24
CA GLY A 167 10.94 -5.87 12.05
C GLY A 167 10.83 -7.39 11.89
N GLN A 168 9.92 -8.07 12.57
CA GLN A 168 9.70 -9.52 12.41
C GLN A 168 8.71 -9.80 11.29
N ARG A 169 8.97 -10.82 10.47
CA ARG A 169 8.00 -11.29 9.48
C ARG A 169 7.07 -12.30 10.12
N LYS A 170 5.76 -12.07 10.04
CA LYS A 170 4.74 -12.94 10.63
C LYS A 170 3.67 -13.30 9.61
N ILE A 171 3.21 -14.54 9.71
CA ILE A 171 2.00 -14.99 9.06
C ILE A 171 0.85 -14.81 10.06
N VAL A 172 -0.20 -14.13 9.62
CA VAL A 172 -1.35 -13.80 10.45
C VAL A 172 -2.62 -14.29 9.77
N SER A 173 -3.46 -14.98 10.54
CA SER A 173 -4.69 -15.61 10.09
C SER A 173 -5.67 -15.69 11.27
N GLN A 174 -6.87 -16.20 11.01
CA GLN A 174 -7.89 -16.35 12.04
C GLN A 174 -7.47 -17.23 13.24
N CYS A 175 -6.47 -18.11 13.07
CA CYS A 175 -5.98 -19.02 14.10
C CYS A 175 -4.56 -18.71 14.58
N GLN A 176 -3.85 -17.79 13.93
CA GLN A 176 -2.48 -17.42 14.27
C GLN A 176 -2.35 -15.90 14.28
N ASN A 177 -2.08 -15.31 15.46
CA ASN A 177 -2.12 -13.85 15.68
C ASN A 177 -3.47 -13.26 15.22
N SER A 178 -4.56 -13.85 15.74
CA SER A 178 -5.92 -13.56 15.29
C SER A 178 -6.37 -12.13 15.60
N ASP A 179 -5.89 -11.57 16.72
CA ASP A 179 -6.03 -10.16 17.08
C ASP A 179 -5.53 -9.23 15.97
N LEU A 180 -4.31 -9.48 15.48
CA LEU A 180 -3.71 -8.71 14.40
C LEU A 180 -4.40 -8.97 13.06
N PHE A 181 -4.81 -10.21 12.79
CA PHE A 181 -5.62 -10.52 11.62
C PHE A 181 -6.92 -9.69 11.59
N TYR A 182 -7.67 -9.63 12.70
CA TYR A 182 -8.89 -8.84 12.77
C TYR A 182 -8.63 -7.33 12.69
N ALA A 183 -7.52 -6.84 13.27
CA ALA A 183 -7.13 -5.45 13.15
C ALA A 183 -6.81 -5.04 11.70
N LEU A 184 -6.13 -5.90 10.95
CA LEU A 184 -5.84 -5.68 9.52
C LEU A 184 -7.09 -5.83 8.65
N SER A 185 -8.03 -6.67 9.06
CA SER A 185 -9.29 -6.95 8.36
C SER A 185 -10.38 -5.90 8.64
N GLY A 186 -10.07 -4.62 8.45
CA GLY A 186 -11.04 -3.51 8.57
C GLY A 186 -10.53 -2.29 9.33
N GLY A 187 -9.41 -2.40 10.05
CA GLY A 187 -8.82 -1.32 10.84
C GLY A 187 -8.05 -0.27 10.04
N VAL A 188 -8.11 -0.35 8.71
CA VAL A 188 -7.48 0.53 7.72
C VAL A 188 -5.94 0.46 7.70
N GLY A 189 -5.39 0.29 6.50
CA GLY A 189 -3.98 -0.05 6.32
C GLY A 189 -2.98 1.06 6.65
N GLY A 190 -1.76 0.65 7.01
CA GLY A 190 -0.64 1.55 7.33
C GLY A 190 -0.47 1.88 8.81
N THR A 191 -1.32 1.33 9.69
CA THR A 191 -1.33 1.63 11.13
C THR A 191 -0.74 0.52 12.00
N TYR A 192 -1.11 -0.74 11.73
CA TYR A 192 -0.73 -1.87 12.57
C TYR A 192 0.64 -2.40 12.18
N ASP A 193 0.79 -2.84 10.92
CA ASP A 193 2.02 -3.42 10.38
C ASP A 193 2.12 -3.20 8.87
N VAL A 194 3.26 -3.57 8.28
CA VAL A 194 3.43 -3.49 6.82
C VAL A 194 3.07 -4.81 6.17
N VAL A 195 1.97 -4.82 5.41
CA VAL A 195 1.54 -5.99 4.63
C VAL A 195 2.48 -6.20 3.44
N VAL A 196 3.04 -7.40 3.34
CA VAL A 196 3.89 -7.88 2.23
C VAL A 196 3.07 -8.57 1.16
N SER A 197 2.15 -9.44 1.59
CA SER A 197 1.21 -10.13 0.70
C SER A 197 -0.03 -10.58 1.44
N VAL A 198 -1.08 -10.90 0.68
CA VAL A 198 -2.36 -11.37 1.19
C VAL A 198 -2.82 -12.60 0.41
N VAL A 199 -3.50 -13.52 1.07
CA VAL A 199 -4.17 -14.67 0.45
C VAL A 199 -5.68 -14.43 0.49
N LEU A 200 -6.31 -14.44 -0.69
CA LEU A 200 -7.74 -14.22 -0.90
C LEU A 200 -8.42 -15.47 -1.43
N ARG A 201 -9.68 -15.64 -1.06
CA ARG A 201 -10.56 -16.73 -1.50
C ARG A 201 -10.95 -16.67 -2.97
#